data_AF-A0A1H0L8U7-F1
#
_entry.id   AF-A0A1H0L8U7-F1
#
_cell.length_a   1.000
_cell.length_b   1.000
_cell.length_c   1.000
_cell.angle_alpha   90.00
_cell.angle_beta   90.00
_cell.angle_gamma   90.00
#
_symmetry.space_group_name_H-M   'P 1'
#
loop_
_entity.id
_entity.type
_entity.pdbx_description
1 polymer ?
#
loop_
_entity_poly.entity_id
_entity_poly.type
_entity_poly.pdbx_seq_one_letter_code
_entity_poly.pdbx_strand_id
1 'polypeptide(L)'
;MAPKHHPTPLSGGDRKALTKELGKARAMTGILAAQSAEMRAKGAALIQQADRLLCESWNERMWSDGEPIDPSPTIDQAINGGFPWLEIQCSRCKTPNDVDLAALKHPPTTFVHDLASRLRCRKCAKAGRRPSATLLQLGWQPRHPRAEV
;
A
#
# COMPACT_ATOMS: atom_id res chain seq x y z
N MET A 1 17.94 31.20 -1.05
CA MET A 1 18.60 31.16 0.27
C MET A 1 20.10 31.31 0.05
N ALA A 2 20.78 32.21 0.77
CA ALA A 2 22.23 32.37 0.65
C ALA A 2 22.97 31.08 1.11
N PRO A 3 24.12 30.73 0.50
CA PRO A 3 24.87 29.53 0.87
C PRO A 3 25.32 29.59 2.33
N LYS A 4 24.96 28.58 3.13
CA LYS A 4 25.35 28.45 4.55
C LYS A 4 26.76 27.88 4.67
N HIS A 5 27.76 28.54 4.08
CA HIS A 5 29.16 28.26 4.36
C HIS A 5 29.59 29.11 5.56
N HIS A 6 29.95 28.47 6.67
CA HIS A 6 30.41 29.16 7.87
C HIS A 6 31.94 29.14 7.91
N PRO A 7 32.64 30.24 7.54
CA PRO A 7 34.09 30.31 7.72
C PRO A 7 34.44 30.19 9.21
N THR A 8 35.63 29.65 9.51
CA THR A 8 36.14 29.56 10.89
C THR A 8 36.14 30.95 11.53
N PRO A 9 35.38 31.19 12.62
CA PRO A 9 35.27 32.53 13.19
C PRO A 9 36.60 32.95 13.82
N LEU A 10 37.15 34.08 13.36
CA LEU A 10 38.49 34.56 13.73
C LEU A 10 38.48 35.40 15.02
N SER A 11 37.31 35.91 15.45
CA SER A 11 37.18 36.74 16.66
C SER A 11 36.12 36.22 17.66
N GLY A 12 36.12 36.77 18.88
CA GLY A 12 35.10 36.49 19.89
C GLY A 12 33.70 36.98 19.51
N GLY A 13 33.60 38.13 18.84
CA GLY A 13 32.34 38.67 18.33
C GLY A 13 31.71 37.77 17.27
N ASP A 14 32.53 37.28 16.34
CA ASP A 14 32.08 36.37 15.27
C ASP A 14 31.56 35.04 15.82
N ARG A 15 32.24 34.48 16.84
CA ARG A 15 31.78 33.26 17.53
C ARG A 15 30.39 33.45 18.17
N LYS A 16 30.14 34.61 18.78
CA LYS A 16 28.85 34.93 19.39
C LYS A 16 27.74 35.10 18.33
N ALA A 17 28.05 35.79 17.22
CA ALA A 17 27.13 35.96 16.09
C ALA A 17 26.77 34.61 15.45
N LEU A 18 27.77 33.75 15.20
CA LEU A 18 27.56 32.39 14.68
C LEU A 18 26.69 31.56 15.61
N THR A 19 26.92 31.61 16.93
CA THR A 19 26.11 30.87 17.92
C THR A 19 24.64 31.30 17.86
N LYS A 20 24.36 32.60 17.69
CA LYS A 20 22.99 33.13 17.53
C LYS A 20 22.32 32.62 16.26
N GLU A 21 23.03 32.66 15.13
CA GLU A 21 22.49 32.16 13.85
C GLU A 21 22.28 30.64 13.85
N LEU A 22 23.17 29.88 14.49
CA LEU A 22 22.97 28.44 14.70
C LEU A 22 21.75 28.16 15.58
N GLY A 23 21.51 28.97 16.62
CA GLY A 23 20.29 28.88 17.43
C GLY A 23 19.01 29.07 16.59
N LYS A 24 18.98 30.12 15.74
CA LYS A 24 17.86 30.34 14.81
C LYS A 24 17.71 29.20 13.80
N ALA A 25 18.82 28.70 13.25
CA ALA A 25 18.80 27.61 12.28
C ALA A 25 18.22 26.33 12.89
N ARG A 26 18.62 25.98 14.12
CA ARG A 26 18.07 24.81 14.83
C ARG A 26 16.58 24.97 15.12
N ALA A 27 16.13 26.16 15.53
CA ALA A 27 14.71 26.43 15.71
C ALA A 27 13.93 26.27 14.39
N MET A 28 14.46 26.81 13.29
CA MET A 28 13.86 26.68 11.96
C MET A 28 13.82 25.21 11.48
N THR A 29 14.86 24.41 11.77
CA THR A 29 14.85 22.97 11.48
C THR A 29 13.65 22.29 12.15
N GLY A 30 13.37 22.59 13.42
CA GLY A 30 12.22 22.02 14.13
C GLY A 30 10.89 22.41 13.48
N ILE A 31 10.71 23.69 13.16
CA ILE A 31 9.49 24.20 12.52
C ILE A 31 9.25 23.53 11.16
N LEU A 32 10.27 23.52 10.30
CA LEU A 32 10.16 22.94 8.96
C LEU A 32 9.95 21.43 8.99
N ALA A 33 10.59 20.72 9.93
CA ALA A 33 10.39 19.28 10.10
C ALA A 33 8.95 18.96 10.54
N ALA A 34 8.40 19.73 11.49
CA ALA A 34 7.02 19.57 11.95
C ALA A 34 6.02 19.83 10.80
N GLN A 35 6.18 20.93 10.06
CA GLN A 35 5.35 21.22 8.89
C GLN A 35 5.45 20.14 7.82
N SER A 36 6.65 19.61 7.57
CA SER A 36 6.86 18.52 6.60
C SER A 36 6.14 17.24 7.04
N ALA A 37 6.17 16.89 8.33
CA ALA A 37 5.45 15.74 8.88
C ALA A 37 3.93 15.93 8.75
N GLU A 38 3.42 17.13 9.07
CA GLU A 38 2.00 17.46 8.93
C GLU A 38 1.52 17.34 7.48
N MET A 39 2.26 17.90 6.52
CA MET A 39 1.90 17.80 5.11
C MET A 39 1.95 16.36 4.61
N ARG A 40 2.91 15.55 5.06
CA ARG A 40 2.95 14.12 4.73
C ARG A 40 1.75 13.36 5.30
N ALA A 41 1.33 13.66 6.53
CA ALA A 41 0.16 13.01 7.13
C ALA A 41 -1.12 13.33 6.35
N LYS A 42 -1.30 14.59 5.95
CA LYS A 42 -2.42 15.01 5.08
C LYS A 42 -2.37 14.30 3.72
N GLY A 43 -1.19 14.25 3.09
CA GLY A 43 -0.98 13.55 1.83
C GLY A 43 -1.27 12.05 1.93
N ALA A 44 -0.80 11.40 3.00
CA ALA A 44 -1.05 9.97 3.24
C ALA A 44 -2.54 9.68 3.40
N ALA A 45 -3.29 10.52 4.12
CA ALA A 45 -4.74 10.38 4.26
C ALA A 45 -5.48 10.52 2.91
N LEU A 46 -5.07 11.47 2.07
CA LEU A 46 -5.64 11.63 0.73
C LEU A 46 -5.33 10.44 -0.19
N ILE A 47 -4.10 9.92 -0.14
CA ILE A 47 -3.70 8.73 -0.90
C ILE A 47 -4.50 7.50 -0.42
N GLN A 48 -4.65 7.32 0.90
CA GLN A 48 -5.47 6.26 1.46
C GLN A 48 -6.93 6.33 0.98
N GLN A 49 -7.50 7.53 0.95
CA GLN A 49 -8.86 7.73 0.42
C GLN A 49 -8.95 7.42 -1.07
N ALA A 50 -7.95 7.83 -1.87
CA ALA A 50 -7.90 7.52 -3.30
C ALA A 50 -7.81 5.99 -3.54
N ASP A 51 -6.96 5.30 -2.78
CA ASP A 51 -6.80 3.85 -2.88
C ASP A 51 -8.07 3.10 -2.45
N ARG A 52 -8.76 3.58 -1.40
CA ARG A 52 -10.07 3.06 -0.99
C ARG A 52 -11.09 3.16 -2.14
N LEU A 53 -11.21 4.34 -2.75
CA LEU A 53 -12.13 4.58 -3.88
C LEU A 53 -11.77 3.72 -5.11
N LEU A 54 -10.48 3.53 -5.36
CA LEU A 54 -10.00 2.63 -6.41
C LEU A 54 -10.44 1.18 -6.16
N CYS A 55 -10.37 0.70 -4.92
CA CYS A 55 -10.83 -0.65 -4.57
C CYS A 55 -12.35 -0.79 -4.67
N GLU A 56 -13.10 0.19 -4.18
CA GLU A 56 -14.57 0.21 -4.28
C GLU A 56 -15.01 0.22 -5.75
N SER A 57 -14.45 1.12 -6.57
CA SER A 57 -14.76 1.17 -8.01
C SER A 57 -14.34 -0.10 -8.77
N TRP A 58 -13.27 -0.79 -8.34
CA TRP A 58 -12.90 -2.08 -8.92
C TRP A 58 -13.90 -3.17 -8.55
N ASN A 59 -14.38 -3.23 -7.30
CA ASN A 59 -15.43 -4.16 -6.90
C ASN A 59 -16.74 -3.92 -7.67
N GLU A 60 -17.14 -2.66 -7.86
CA GLU A 60 -18.33 -2.33 -8.66
C GLU A 60 -18.18 -2.79 -10.11
N ARG A 61 -17.02 -2.53 -10.73
CA ARG A 61 -16.70 -3.01 -12.07
C ARG A 61 -16.75 -4.54 -12.16
N MET A 62 -16.16 -5.23 -11.19
CA MET A 62 -16.21 -6.70 -11.12
C MET A 62 -17.64 -7.24 -11.07
N TRP A 63 -18.55 -6.52 -10.40
CA TRP A 63 -19.97 -6.88 -10.35
C TRP A 63 -20.72 -6.54 -11.64
N SER A 64 -20.39 -5.44 -12.31
CA SER A 64 -21.08 -5.00 -13.54
C SER A 64 -20.64 -5.74 -14.79
N ASP A 65 -19.32 -5.87 -15.01
CA ASP A 65 -18.77 -6.31 -16.30
C ASP A 65 -18.23 -7.76 -16.24
N GLY A 66 -17.95 -8.29 -15.04
CA GLY A 66 -17.45 -9.65 -14.83
C GLY A 66 -15.91 -9.81 -14.92
N GLU A 67 -15.45 -11.06 -14.98
CA GLU A 67 -14.05 -11.54 -14.84
C GLU A 67 -12.94 -10.75 -15.63
N PRO A 68 -11.68 -10.86 -15.16
CA PRO A 68 -10.94 -9.80 -14.49
C PRO A 68 -10.80 -8.50 -15.31
N ILE A 69 -11.16 -7.38 -14.70
CA ILE A 69 -11.07 -6.06 -15.33
C ILE A 69 -9.73 -5.40 -14.97
N ASP A 70 -8.89 -5.25 -15.98
CA ASP A 70 -7.69 -4.42 -15.97
C ASP A 70 -8.09 -2.95 -16.21
N PRO A 71 -7.59 -1.97 -15.43
CA PRO A 71 -6.69 -2.12 -14.28
C PRO A 71 -7.39 -2.34 -12.94
N SER A 72 -6.82 -3.30 -12.19
CA SER A 72 -7.07 -3.50 -10.76
C SER A 72 -6.15 -2.60 -9.93
N PRO A 73 -6.43 -2.38 -8.64
CA PRO A 73 -5.43 -1.85 -7.72
C PRO A 73 -4.21 -2.78 -7.60
N THR A 74 -3.08 -2.22 -7.17
CA THR A 74 -1.97 -3.01 -6.63
C THR A 74 -2.35 -3.61 -5.27
N ILE A 75 -1.62 -4.63 -4.85
CA ILE A 75 -1.83 -5.26 -3.54
C ILE A 75 -1.61 -4.24 -2.40
N ASP A 76 -0.57 -3.40 -2.50
CA ASP A 76 -0.29 -2.36 -1.50
C ASP A 76 -1.40 -1.30 -1.46
N GLN A 77 -1.95 -0.90 -2.62
CA GLN A 77 -3.10 0.01 -2.65
C GLN A 77 -4.35 -0.63 -2.03
N ALA A 78 -4.59 -1.92 -2.28
CA ALA A 78 -5.70 -2.63 -1.65
C ALA A 78 -5.58 -2.65 -0.12
N ILE A 79 -4.37 -2.95 0.40
CA ILE A 79 -4.09 -2.92 1.83
C ILE A 79 -4.25 -1.50 2.39
N ASN A 80 -3.66 -0.49 1.72
CA ASN A 80 -3.74 0.90 2.15
C ASN A 80 -5.19 1.41 2.20
N GLY A 81 -5.98 1.07 1.17
CA GLY A 81 -7.41 1.40 1.05
C GLY A 81 -8.32 0.66 2.04
N GLY A 82 -7.79 -0.25 2.87
CA GLY A 82 -8.55 -0.98 3.89
C GLY A 82 -9.21 -2.28 3.40
N PHE A 83 -8.73 -2.83 2.28
CA PHE A 83 -9.21 -4.09 1.70
C PHE A 83 -8.11 -5.17 1.69
N PRO A 84 -7.66 -5.67 2.85
CA PRO A 84 -6.57 -6.65 2.93
C PRO A 84 -6.99 -8.08 2.54
N TRP A 85 -8.24 -8.31 2.16
CA TRP A 85 -8.73 -9.64 1.76
C TRP A 85 -9.18 -9.67 0.30
N LEU A 86 -8.88 -10.76 -0.38
CA LEU A 86 -9.37 -11.04 -1.73
C LEU A 86 -10.15 -12.34 -1.74
N GLU A 87 -11.42 -12.25 -2.09
CA GLU A 87 -12.28 -13.41 -2.29
C GLU A 87 -11.97 -14.03 -3.66
N ILE A 88 -11.73 -15.34 -3.65
CA ILE A 88 -11.41 -16.11 -4.84
C ILE A 88 -12.24 -17.38 -4.91
N GLN A 89 -12.32 -17.95 -6.11
CA GLN A 89 -12.86 -19.26 -6.35
C GLN A 89 -11.93 -20.05 -7.28
N CYS A 90 -11.73 -21.34 -7.02
CA CYS A 90 -11.03 -22.20 -7.96
C CYS A 90 -11.83 -22.32 -9.26
N SER A 91 -11.24 -21.97 -10.41
CA SER A 91 -11.95 -22.01 -11.70
C SER A 91 -12.44 -23.42 -12.07
N ARG A 92 -11.77 -24.47 -11.57
CA ARG A 92 -12.14 -25.87 -11.79
C ARG A 92 -13.09 -26.46 -10.75
N CYS A 93 -12.66 -26.56 -9.49
CA CYS A 93 -13.43 -27.26 -8.45
C CYS A 93 -14.38 -26.34 -7.67
N LYS A 94 -14.47 -25.07 -8.08
CA LYS A 94 -15.39 -24.05 -7.53
C LYS A 94 -15.32 -23.86 -6.02
N THR A 95 -14.25 -24.33 -5.40
CA THR A 95 -14.02 -24.16 -3.96
C THR A 95 -13.74 -22.68 -3.68
N PRO A 96 -14.56 -22.02 -2.85
CA PRO A 96 -14.31 -20.65 -2.44
C PRO A 96 -13.15 -20.60 -1.45
N ASN A 97 -12.44 -19.48 -1.41
CA ASN A 97 -11.41 -19.20 -0.44
C ASN A 97 -11.17 -17.69 -0.35
N ASP A 98 -10.56 -17.25 0.74
CA ASP A 98 -10.08 -15.87 0.88
C ASP A 98 -8.57 -15.84 0.99
N VAL A 99 -7.95 -14.87 0.33
CA VAL A 99 -6.52 -14.62 0.37
C VAL A 99 -6.26 -13.39 1.22
N ASP A 100 -5.43 -13.56 2.25
CA ASP A 100 -4.87 -12.47 3.03
C ASP A 100 -3.75 -11.80 2.21
N LEU A 101 -4.04 -10.62 1.69
CA LEU A 101 -3.12 -9.84 0.87
C LEU A 101 -1.94 -9.30 1.69
N ALA A 102 -2.18 -8.95 2.96
CA ALA A 102 -1.14 -8.42 3.85
C ALA A 102 -0.14 -9.51 4.27
N ALA A 103 -0.58 -10.76 4.37
CA ALA A 103 0.31 -11.89 4.65
C ALA A 103 1.08 -12.40 3.42
N LEU A 104 0.70 -11.97 2.21
CA LEU A 104 1.29 -12.46 0.96
C LEU A 104 2.61 -11.73 0.65
N LYS A 105 3.69 -12.49 0.39
CA LYS A 105 4.95 -11.91 -0.10
C LYS A 105 4.78 -11.50 -1.56
N HIS A 106 4.99 -10.22 -1.86
CA HIS A 106 4.86 -9.69 -3.21
C HIS A 106 5.78 -8.48 -3.43
N PRO A 107 6.19 -8.22 -4.67
CA PRO A 107 6.69 -6.91 -5.09
C PRO A 107 5.59 -5.84 -4.98
N PRO A 108 5.91 -4.59 -4.59
CA PRO A 108 4.94 -3.48 -4.49
C PRO A 108 4.16 -3.20 -5.79
N THR A 109 4.74 -3.55 -6.94
CA THR A 109 4.14 -3.37 -8.26
C THR A 109 3.20 -4.50 -8.67
N THR A 110 2.89 -5.44 -7.77
CA THR A 110 2.01 -6.57 -8.10
C THR A 110 0.56 -6.12 -8.09
N PHE A 111 -0.14 -6.36 -9.19
CA PHE A 111 -1.57 -6.09 -9.28
C PHE A 111 -2.41 -7.25 -8.75
N VAL A 112 -3.59 -6.94 -8.24
CA VAL A 112 -4.53 -7.96 -7.75
C VAL A 112 -4.89 -8.96 -8.86
N HIS A 113 -5.10 -8.51 -10.10
CA HIS A 113 -5.44 -9.39 -11.22
C HIS A 113 -4.32 -10.41 -11.56
N ASP A 114 -3.05 -10.09 -11.29
CA ASP A 114 -1.93 -11.03 -11.49
C ASP A 114 -2.06 -12.31 -10.64
N LEU A 115 -2.75 -12.21 -9.49
CA LEU A 115 -2.91 -13.32 -8.55
C LEU A 115 -3.72 -14.48 -9.13
N ALA A 116 -4.61 -14.23 -10.10
CA ALA A 116 -5.43 -15.24 -10.76
C ALA A 116 -4.58 -16.41 -11.30
N SER A 117 -3.41 -16.09 -11.87
CA SER A 117 -2.47 -17.08 -12.44
C SER A 117 -1.49 -17.68 -11.43
N ARG A 118 -1.26 -16.99 -10.29
CA ARG A 118 -0.24 -17.34 -9.29
C ARG A 118 -0.76 -18.23 -8.18
N LEU A 119 -2.03 -18.07 -7.83
CA LEU A 119 -2.67 -18.85 -6.76
C LEU A 119 -2.82 -20.32 -7.14
N ARG A 120 -2.84 -21.20 -6.13
CA ARG A 120 -2.92 -22.65 -6.31
C ARG A 120 -4.01 -23.24 -5.42
N CYS A 121 -4.99 -23.89 -6.01
CA CYS A 121 -6.00 -24.62 -5.27
C CYS A 121 -5.40 -25.90 -4.65
N ARG A 122 -5.43 -26.03 -3.32
CA ARG A 122 -4.93 -27.22 -2.59
C ARG A 122 -5.59 -28.52 -3.07
N LYS A 123 -6.90 -28.53 -3.25
CA LYS A 123 -7.65 -29.72 -3.71
C LYS A 123 -7.22 -30.16 -5.10
N CYS A 124 -7.12 -29.22 -6.05
CA CYS A 124 -6.67 -29.54 -7.40
C CYS A 124 -5.18 -29.87 -7.47
N ALA A 125 -4.35 -29.26 -6.62
CA ALA A 125 -2.92 -29.55 -6.55
C ALA A 125 -2.67 -31.00 -6.12
N LYS A 126 -3.42 -31.53 -5.14
CA LYS A 126 -3.37 -32.96 -4.76
C LYS A 126 -3.71 -33.89 -5.92
N ALA A 127 -4.55 -33.45 -6.85
CA ALA A 127 -4.90 -34.18 -8.07
C ALA A 127 -3.96 -33.88 -9.27
N GLY A 128 -2.80 -33.27 -9.04
CA GLY A 128 -1.81 -32.95 -10.07
C GLY A 128 -2.22 -31.82 -11.02
N ARG A 129 -3.14 -30.94 -10.62
CA ARG A 129 -3.78 -29.97 -11.52
C ARG A 129 -3.58 -28.54 -11.01
N ARG A 130 -3.41 -27.59 -11.93
CA ARG A 130 -3.14 -26.17 -11.64
C ARG A 130 -4.14 -25.25 -12.34
N PRO A 131 -5.41 -25.23 -11.89
CA PRO A 131 -6.37 -24.24 -12.38
C PRO A 131 -6.00 -22.84 -11.89
N SER A 132 -6.39 -21.82 -12.66
CA SER A 132 -6.40 -20.42 -12.23
C SER A 132 -7.41 -20.19 -11.10
N ALA A 133 -7.23 -19.11 -10.36
CA ALA A 133 -8.25 -18.57 -9.47
C ALA A 133 -9.12 -17.58 -10.25
N THR A 134 -10.44 -17.75 -10.17
CA THR A 134 -11.41 -16.71 -10.45
C THR A 134 -11.37 -15.72 -9.29
N LEU A 135 -11.10 -14.46 -9.59
CA LEU A 135 -11.14 -13.39 -8.59
C LEU A 135 -12.58 -12.88 -8.49
N LEU A 136 -13.07 -12.64 -7.28
CA LEU A 136 -14.46 -12.23 -7.08
C LEU A 136 -14.53 -10.77 -6.63
N GLN A 137 -13.94 -10.43 -5.49
CA GLN A 137 -14.00 -9.07 -4.94
C GLN A 137 -12.98 -8.88 -3.81
N LEU A 138 -12.58 -7.64 -3.61
CA LEU A 138 -11.82 -7.19 -2.45
C LEU A 138 -12.74 -7.01 -1.24
N GLY A 139 -12.22 -7.30 -0.04
CA GLY A 139 -12.96 -7.26 1.20
C GLY A 139 -12.12 -6.73 2.37
N TRP A 140 -12.80 -6.18 3.37
CA TRP A 140 -12.20 -5.72 4.62
C TRP A 140 -12.00 -6.85 5.64
N GLN A 141 -12.72 -7.96 5.49
CA GLN A 141 -12.64 -9.16 6.32
C GLN A 141 -12.79 -10.43 5.45
N PRO A 142 -12.30 -11.59 5.90
CA PRO A 142 -12.56 -12.84 5.21
C PRO A 142 -14.06 -13.19 5.33
N ARG A 143 -14.65 -13.71 4.25
CA ARG A 143 -16.05 -14.15 4.22
C ARG A 143 -16.19 -15.65 4.43
N HIS A 144 -15.14 -16.40 4.13
CA HIS A 144 -15.07 -17.84 4.26
C HIS A 144 -14.18 -18.19 5.46
N PRO A 145 -14.59 -19.15 6.30
CA PRO A 145 -13.70 -19.68 7.32
C PRO A 145 -12.44 -20.23 6.64
N ARG A 146 -11.27 -19.93 7.22
CA ARG A 146 -9.98 -20.44 6.71
C ARG A 146 -10.11 -21.96 6.59
N ALA A 147 -10.04 -22.48 5.36
CA ALA A 147 -9.97 -23.92 5.15
C ALA A 147 -8.74 -24.44 5.90
N GLU A 148 -8.99 -25.25 6.94
CA GLU A 148 -7.97 -25.81 7.81
C GLU A 148 -6.85 -26.49 7.00
N VAL A 149 -5.64 -26.36 7.52
CA VAL A 149 -4.34 -26.68 6.88
C VAL A 149 -4.24 -28.15 6.49
#